data_AF-A0A9R1AK90-F1
#
_entry.id   AF-A0A9R1AK90-F1
#
_cell.length_a   1.000
_cell.length_b   1.000
_cell.length_c   1.000
_cell.angle_alpha   90.00
_cell.angle_beta   90.00
_cell.angle_gamma   90.00
#
_symmetry.space_group_name_H-M   'P 1'
#
loop_
_entity.id
_entity.type
_entity.pdbx_description
1 polymer ?
#
loop_
_entity_poly.entity_id
_entity_poly.type
_entity_poly.pdbx_seq_one_letter_code
_entity_poly.pdbx_strand_id
1 'polypeptide(L)'
;MTSLILFGLGLSNICGSFFSAYPATGSFSRSAVNHESGAKTGLSGIIMGIIICSALLFMTPLFTDIPQCALAAIVISAVTGLVDYEEAIFLWGIDKKDFFLWAMTFTTTLTFGIEIGVLVGVGFSLAFVIHESANPHIAVLGRLPGTTVYRNTLQYPEAYTYNGIVVVRVDAPIYFANISYIKDRLREYELKLPNSNRGPDVGRVYFVILEMSPVTYIDSSAVQALKDLHQEYKTRDIQIAIANPNRQVHLLLSRAGIIDMIGAGWCFVRVHDAVQVCLQHVQSSSSNAIKLSPQASGNLTESPKAQQRYGFLRNLWKAQDGNGSAGDEAQSLLRQNLV
;
A
#
# COMPACT_ATOMS: atom_id res chain seq x y z
N MET A 1 -8.41 11.48 30.00
CA MET A 1 -9.41 10.58 30.64
C MET A 1 -8.86 9.16 30.80
N THR A 2 -8.30 8.55 29.74
CA THR A 2 -7.65 7.23 29.76
C THR A 2 -6.49 7.10 30.76
N SER A 3 -5.64 8.12 30.91
CA SER A 3 -4.53 8.09 31.88
C SER A 3 -4.98 7.97 33.34
N LEU A 4 -6.14 8.54 33.69
CA LEU A 4 -6.67 8.50 35.06
C LEU A 4 -7.23 7.11 35.41
N ILE A 5 -7.85 6.43 34.45
CA ILE A 5 -8.37 5.06 34.63
C ILE A 5 -7.21 4.09 34.91
N LEU A 6 -6.12 4.21 34.14
CA LEU A 6 -4.92 3.39 34.34
C LEU A 6 -4.29 3.66 35.71
N PHE A 7 -4.20 4.93 36.11
CA PHE A 7 -3.73 5.30 37.44
C PHE A 7 -4.62 4.71 38.55
N GLY A 8 -5.94 4.79 38.40
CA GLY A 8 -6.90 4.23 39.36
C GLY A 8 -6.82 2.71 39.49
N LEU A 9 -6.75 1.98 38.38
CA LEU A 9 -6.54 0.52 38.39
C LEU A 9 -5.20 0.13 39.02
N GLY A 10 -4.14 0.89 38.70
CA GLY A 10 -2.81 0.71 39.30
C GLY A 10 -2.86 0.88 40.82
N LEU A 11 -3.44 1.98 41.30
CA LEU A 11 -3.59 2.25 42.73
C LEU A 11 -4.44 1.17 43.43
N SER A 12 -5.55 0.75 42.81
CA SER A 12 -6.40 -0.33 43.33
C SER A 12 -5.64 -1.64 43.49
N ASN A 13 -4.80 -2.02 42.52
CA ASN A 13 -4.02 -3.25 42.58
C ASN A 13 -2.85 -3.16 43.58
N ILE A 14 -2.22 -1.99 43.73
CA ILE A 14 -1.23 -1.76 44.79
C ILE A 14 -1.89 -1.94 46.16
N CYS A 15 -3.01 -1.26 46.41
CA CYS A 15 -3.77 -1.43 47.64
C CYS A 15 -4.18 -2.89 47.86
N GLY A 16 -4.68 -3.57 46.82
CA GLY A 16 -5.10 -4.97 46.88
C GLY A 16 -3.97 -5.95 47.23
N SER A 17 -2.73 -5.69 46.80
CA SER A 17 -1.59 -6.58 47.09
C SER A 17 -1.26 -6.70 48.59
N PHE A 18 -1.60 -5.68 49.40
CA PHE A 18 -1.44 -5.74 50.86
C PHE A 18 -2.46 -6.67 51.54
N PHE A 19 -3.50 -7.10 50.82
CA PHE A 19 -4.60 -7.91 51.34
C PHE A 19 -4.76 -9.25 50.59
N SER A 20 -3.70 -9.74 49.94
CA SER A 20 -3.71 -10.99 49.15
C SER A 20 -4.77 -11.03 48.05
N ALA A 21 -5.10 -9.87 47.46
CA ALA A 21 -6.06 -9.79 46.36
C ALA A 21 -5.43 -10.25 45.03
N TYR A 22 -6.22 -10.93 44.20
CA TYR A 22 -5.87 -11.15 42.79
C TYR A 22 -5.85 -9.82 42.02
N PRO A 23 -5.05 -9.70 40.95
CA PRO A 23 -5.07 -8.53 40.07
C PRO A 23 -6.48 -8.24 39.57
N ALA A 24 -7.01 -7.08 39.97
CA ALA A 24 -8.33 -6.64 39.57
C ALA A 24 -8.27 -5.94 38.21
N THR A 25 -9.30 -6.18 37.40
CA THR A 25 -9.51 -5.57 36.08
C THR A 25 -10.92 -5.03 35.96
N GLY A 26 -11.20 -4.29 34.89
CA GLY A 26 -12.57 -3.90 34.55
C GLY A 26 -13.41 -5.15 34.21
N SER A 27 -14.60 -5.27 34.82
CA SER A 27 -15.51 -6.38 34.54
C SER A 27 -16.63 -5.91 33.62
N PHE A 28 -16.68 -6.47 32.40
CA PHE A 28 -17.74 -6.18 31.42
C PHE A 28 -19.12 -6.55 31.96
N SER A 29 -19.28 -7.78 32.45
CA SER A 29 -20.56 -8.27 33.00
C SER A 29 -21.06 -7.40 34.17
N ARG A 30 -20.21 -7.06 35.15
CA ARG A 30 -20.63 -6.20 36.29
C ARG A 30 -20.97 -4.78 35.85
N SER A 31 -20.24 -4.24 34.88
CA SER A 31 -20.47 -2.88 34.39
C SER A 31 -21.77 -2.79 33.58
N ALA A 32 -22.08 -3.81 32.77
CA ALA A 32 -23.32 -3.90 32.02
C ALA A 32 -24.54 -3.94 32.95
N VAL A 33 -24.55 -4.84 33.94
CA VAL A 33 -25.63 -4.93 34.93
C VAL A 33 -25.77 -3.63 35.73
N ASN A 34 -24.65 -3.01 36.13
CA ASN A 34 -24.67 -1.74 36.84
C ASN A 34 -25.27 -0.60 35.98
N HIS A 35 -25.00 -0.60 34.68
CA HIS A 35 -25.57 0.36 33.74
C HIS A 35 -27.07 0.12 33.51
N GLU A 36 -27.49 -1.13 33.28
CA GLU A 36 -28.90 -1.52 33.12
C GLU A 36 -29.73 -1.24 34.39
N SER A 37 -29.11 -1.34 35.56
CA SER A 37 -29.72 -0.99 36.85
C SER A 37 -29.85 0.53 37.06
N GLY A 38 -29.44 1.35 36.09
CA GLY A 38 -29.58 2.80 36.12
C GLY A 38 -28.55 3.54 36.99
N ALA A 39 -27.40 2.93 37.29
CA ALA A 39 -26.35 3.58 38.07
C ALA A 39 -25.73 4.76 37.31
N LYS A 40 -25.71 5.95 37.93
CA LYS A 40 -25.23 7.20 37.32
C LYS A 40 -23.91 7.70 37.89
N THR A 41 -23.47 7.15 39.02
CA THR A 41 -22.29 7.63 39.76
C THR A 41 -21.41 6.48 40.23
N GLY A 42 -20.13 6.77 40.48
CA GLY A 42 -19.17 5.81 41.04
C GLY A 42 -19.52 5.30 42.45
N LEU A 43 -20.50 5.94 43.12
CA LEU A 43 -21.00 5.52 44.43
C LEU A 43 -21.57 4.09 44.39
N SER A 44 -22.13 3.66 43.24
CA SER A 44 -22.61 2.29 43.06
C SER A 44 -21.51 1.25 43.32
N GLY A 45 -20.27 1.52 42.90
CA GLY A 45 -19.14 0.62 43.15
C GLY A 45 -18.79 0.49 44.63
N ILE A 46 -18.89 1.60 45.39
CA ILE A 46 -18.66 1.59 46.85
C ILE A 46 -19.75 0.78 47.56
N ILE A 47 -21.03 1.03 47.22
CA ILE A 47 -22.16 0.29 47.79
C ILE A 47 -22.03 -1.20 47.51
N MET A 48 -21.70 -1.57 46.26
CA MET A 48 -21.45 -2.94 45.87
C MET A 48 -20.32 -3.57 46.71
N GLY A 49 -19.21 -2.85 46.93
CA GLY A 49 -18.11 -3.30 47.78
C GLY A 49 -18.53 -3.57 49.24
N ILE A 50 -19.34 -2.69 49.82
CA ILE A 50 -19.87 -2.85 51.19
C ILE A 50 -20.80 -4.07 51.29
N ILE A 51 -21.68 -4.25 50.30
CA ILE A 51 -22.60 -5.40 50.26
C ILE A 51 -21.80 -6.71 50.14
N ILE A 52 -20.81 -6.77 49.24
CA ILE A 52 -19.96 -7.96 49.08
C ILE A 52 -19.20 -8.24 50.38
N CYS A 53 -18.60 -7.23 51.02
CA CYS A 53 -17.90 -7.38 52.30
C CYS A 53 -18.84 -7.94 53.39
N SER A 54 -20.06 -7.38 53.50
CA SER A 54 -21.07 -7.84 54.46
C SER A 54 -21.52 -9.27 54.18
N ALA A 55 -21.76 -9.62 52.91
CA ALA A 55 -22.14 -10.97 52.52
C ALA A 55 -21.04 -12.00 52.86
N LEU A 56 -19.76 -11.64 52.66
CA LEU A 56 -18.65 -12.51 53.04
C LEU A 56 -18.51 -12.67 54.57
N LEU A 57 -18.81 -11.64 55.37
CA LEU A 57 -18.72 -11.75 56.84
C LEU A 57 -19.86 -12.57 57.46
N PHE A 58 -21.09 -12.38 56.98
CA PHE A 58 -22.28 -12.97 57.62
C PHE A 58 -22.85 -14.18 56.87
N MET A 59 -22.68 -14.25 55.56
CA MET A 59 -23.36 -15.22 54.68
C MET A 59 -22.45 -16.33 54.14
N THR A 60 -21.15 -16.32 54.50
CA THR A 60 -20.21 -17.41 54.18
C THR A 60 -20.74 -18.82 54.50
N PRO A 61 -21.38 -19.13 55.66
CA PRO A 61 -21.87 -20.47 55.91
C PRO A 61 -22.97 -20.93 54.93
N LEU A 62 -23.71 -19.99 54.31
CA LEU A 62 -24.72 -20.31 53.30
C LEU A 62 -24.10 -20.62 51.93
N PHE A 63 -22.89 -20.12 51.68
CA PHE A 63 -22.20 -20.27 50.39
C PHE A 63 -21.30 -21.50 50.31
N THR A 64 -21.05 -22.19 51.43
CA THR A 64 -20.21 -23.39 51.48
C THR A 64 -20.76 -24.51 50.58
N ASP A 65 -22.08 -24.65 50.52
CA ASP A 65 -22.75 -25.79 49.84
C ASP A 65 -23.23 -25.46 48.42
N ILE A 66 -22.70 -24.42 47.77
CA ILE A 66 -23.11 -24.06 46.41
C ILE A 66 -22.64 -25.15 45.43
N PRO A 67 -23.56 -25.77 44.65
CA PRO A 67 -23.18 -26.78 43.67
C PRO A 67 -22.37 -26.16 42.54
N GLN A 68 -21.25 -26.80 42.17
CA GLN A 68 -20.37 -26.34 41.08
C GLN A 68 -21.10 -26.20 39.74
N CYS A 69 -22.15 -27.00 39.49
CA CYS A 69 -22.97 -26.90 38.29
C CYS A 69 -23.69 -25.54 38.17
N ALA A 70 -24.13 -24.95 39.29
CA ALA A 70 -24.77 -23.62 39.27
C ALA A 70 -23.75 -22.52 38.94
N LEU A 71 -22.53 -22.62 39.48
CA LEU A 71 -21.44 -21.68 39.16
C LEU A 71 -21.04 -21.78 37.68
N ALA A 72 -20.92 -23.00 37.14
CA ALA A 72 -20.64 -23.21 35.72
C ALA A 72 -21.74 -22.62 34.82
N ALA A 73 -23.01 -22.82 35.18
CA ALA A 73 -24.15 -22.27 34.44
C ALA A 73 -24.13 -20.73 34.39
N ILE A 74 -23.82 -20.08 35.52
CA ILE A 74 -23.70 -18.61 35.59
C ILE A 74 -22.54 -18.12 34.71
N VAL A 75 -21.39 -18.80 34.73
CA VAL A 75 -20.23 -18.43 33.89
C VAL A 75 -20.56 -18.60 32.40
N ILE A 76 -21.15 -19.74 31.99
CA ILE A 76 -21.54 -19.97 30.59
C ILE A 76 -22.54 -18.90 30.14
N SER A 77 -23.56 -18.62 30.95
CA SER A 77 -24.56 -17.58 30.65
C SER A 77 -23.96 -16.18 30.53
N ALA A 78 -22.88 -15.88 31.26
CA ALA A 78 -22.20 -14.59 31.15
C ALA A 78 -21.32 -14.50 29.90
N VAL A 79 -20.74 -15.62 29.46
CA VAL A 79 -19.83 -15.68 28.29
C VAL A 79 -20.57 -15.74 26.98
N THR A 80 -21.78 -16.32 26.91
CA THR A 80 -22.56 -16.41 25.66
C THR A 80 -22.84 -15.03 25.04
N GLY A 81 -23.06 -14.00 25.86
CA GLY A 81 -23.25 -12.63 25.38
C GLY A 81 -21.95 -11.92 24.94
N LEU A 82 -20.78 -12.52 25.18
CA LEU A 82 -19.48 -11.97 24.81
C LEU A 82 -18.96 -12.54 23.48
N VAL A 83 -19.54 -13.64 23.00
CA VAL A 83 -19.14 -14.28 21.74
C VAL A 83 -19.83 -13.57 20.57
N ASP A 84 -19.10 -12.70 19.89
CA ASP A 84 -19.55 -12.01 18.69
C ASP A 84 -19.12 -12.77 17.44
N TYR A 85 -20.01 -13.62 16.93
CA TYR A 85 -19.79 -14.39 15.71
C TYR A 85 -20.15 -13.59 14.44
N GLU A 86 -20.93 -12.52 14.57
CA GLU A 86 -21.31 -11.66 13.45
C GLU A 86 -20.10 -10.89 12.95
N GLU A 87 -19.24 -10.42 13.86
CA GLU A 87 -17.99 -9.74 13.52
C GLU A 87 -17.07 -10.64 12.66
N ALA A 88 -16.97 -11.94 12.98
CA ALA A 88 -16.15 -12.86 12.19
C ALA A 88 -16.64 -13.01 10.74
N ILE A 89 -17.97 -13.02 10.55
CA ILE A 89 -18.60 -13.09 9.22
C ILE A 89 -18.41 -11.76 8.47
N PHE A 90 -18.55 -10.65 9.18
CA PHE A 90 -18.33 -9.30 8.65
C PHE A 90 -16.89 -9.12 8.14
N LEU A 91 -15.89 -9.49 8.94
CA LEU A 91 -14.48 -9.43 8.58
C LEU A 91 -14.18 -10.28 7.33
N TRP A 92 -14.75 -11.48 7.23
CA TRP A 92 -14.59 -12.34 6.06
C TRP A 92 -15.11 -11.69 4.76
N GLY A 93 -16.17 -10.89 4.86
CA GLY A 93 -16.77 -10.19 3.72
C GLY A 93 -15.99 -8.95 3.26
N ILE A 94 -15.22 -8.31 4.16
CA ILE A 94 -14.59 -7.00 3.90
C ILE A 94 -13.09 -7.12 3.66
N ASP A 95 -12.33 -7.60 4.63
CA ASP A 95 -10.87 -7.74 4.52
C ASP A 95 -10.40 -9.11 5.05
N LYS A 96 -9.91 -9.92 4.11
CA LYS A 96 -9.38 -11.26 4.41
C LYS A 96 -8.16 -11.21 5.33
N LYS A 97 -7.38 -10.12 5.32
CA LYS A 97 -6.23 -9.94 6.22
C LYS A 97 -6.68 -9.81 7.67
N ASP A 98 -7.71 -9.00 7.90
CA ASP A 98 -8.27 -8.79 9.24
C ASP A 98 -8.94 -10.05 9.76
N PHE A 99 -9.66 -10.78 8.89
CA PHE A 99 -10.18 -12.10 9.26
C PHE A 99 -9.06 -13.08 9.63
N PHE A 100 -7.97 -13.11 8.87
CA PHE A 100 -6.85 -14.00 9.17
C PHE A 100 -6.20 -13.66 10.51
N LEU A 101 -6.03 -12.36 10.79
CA LEU A 101 -5.52 -11.88 12.07
C LEU A 101 -6.44 -12.28 13.23
N TRP A 102 -7.76 -12.14 13.06
CA TRP A 102 -8.77 -12.56 14.02
C TRP A 102 -8.72 -14.09 14.26
N ALA A 103 -8.78 -14.88 13.20
CA ALA A 103 -8.82 -16.34 13.27
C ALA A 103 -7.57 -16.92 13.92
N MET A 104 -6.41 -16.36 13.57
CA MET A 104 -5.12 -16.76 14.13
C MET A 104 -5.03 -16.39 15.61
N THR A 105 -5.39 -15.15 15.99
CA THR A 105 -5.40 -14.73 17.42
C THR A 105 -6.38 -15.56 18.25
N PHE A 106 -7.56 -15.86 17.71
CA PHE A 106 -8.58 -16.71 18.33
C PHE A 106 -8.06 -18.13 18.56
N THR A 107 -7.51 -18.74 17.51
CA THR A 107 -6.99 -20.12 17.56
C THR A 107 -5.80 -20.23 18.51
N THR A 108 -4.87 -19.28 18.47
CA THR A 108 -3.72 -19.25 19.39
C THR A 108 -4.15 -19.06 20.84
N THR A 109 -5.13 -18.18 21.10
CA THR A 109 -5.66 -17.97 22.46
C THR A 109 -6.31 -19.24 23.00
N LEU A 110 -7.06 -19.96 22.17
CA LEU A 110 -7.74 -21.20 22.58
C LEU A 110 -6.77 -22.34 22.87
N THR A 111 -5.64 -22.41 22.17
CA THR A 111 -4.69 -23.55 22.23
C THR A 111 -3.51 -23.31 23.17
N PHE A 112 -2.97 -22.09 23.18
CA PHE A 112 -1.77 -21.73 23.93
C PHE A 112 -2.04 -20.77 25.10
N GLY A 113 -3.29 -20.34 25.28
CA GLY A 113 -3.71 -19.42 26.34
C GLY A 113 -3.61 -17.95 25.95
N ILE A 114 -4.17 -17.09 26.81
CA ILE A 114 -4.36 -15.67 26.53
C ILE A 114 -3.04 -14.88 26.43
N GLU A 115 -2.02 -15.24 27.21
CA GLU A 115 -0.73 -14.53 27.19
C GLU A 115 -0.04 -14.65 25.82
N ILE A 116 0.07 -15.88 25.30
CA ILE A 116 0.65 -16.16 23.98
C ILE A 116 -0.27 -15.62 22.88
N GLY A 117 -1.58 -15.80 23.01
CA GLY A 117 -2.57 -15.29 22.06
C GLY A 117 -2.44 -13.78 21.83
N VAL A 118 -2.34 -12.99 22.90
CA VAL A 118 -2.17 -11.53 22.81
C VAL A 118 -0.82 -11.16 22.19
N LEU A 119 0.27 -11.83 22.59
CA LEU A 119 1.61 -11.56 22.02
C LEU A 119 1.63 -11.80 20.51
N VAL A 120 1.07 -12.92 20.07
CA VAL A 120 1.00 -13.26 18.65
C VAL A 120 0.09 -12.29 17.90
N GLY A 121 -1.09 -11.96 18.43
CA GLY A 121 -2.01 -11.01 17.81
C GLY A 121 -1.40 -9.62 17.62
N VAL A 122 -0.76 -9.07 18.66
CA VAL A 122 -0.06 -7.78 18.58
C VAL A 122 1.12 -7.86 17.61
N GLY A 123 1.92 -8.92 17.67
CA GLY A 123 3.07 -9.12 16.80
C GLY A 123 2.69 -9.16 15.32
N PHE A 124 1.68 -9.94 14.96
CA PHE A 124 1.18 -10.01 13.58
C PHE A 124 0.49 -8.72 13.13
N SER A 125 -0.29 -8.08 14.00
CA SER A 125 -0.90 -6.78 13.70
C SER A 125 0.17 -5.74 13.35
N LEU A 126 1.24 -5.66 14.16
CA LEU A 126 2.37 -4.79 13.89
C LEU A 126 3.09 -5.16 12.60
N ALA A 127 3.33 -6.46 12.36
CA ALA A 127 3.96 -6.92 11.13
C ALA A 127 3.14 -6.56 9.88
N PHE A 128 1.81 -6.69 9.93
CA PHE A 128 0.92 -6.28 8.84
C PHE A 128 0.97 -4.77 8.60
N VAL A 129 0.91 -3.96 9.65
CA VAL A 129 1.03 -2.49 9.52
C VAL A 129 2.37 -2.09 8.91
N ILE A 130 3.47 -2.70 9.35
CA ILE A 130 4.80 -2.45 8.79
C ILE A 130 4.85 -2.85 7.31
N HIS A 131 4.33 -4.04 6.96
CA HIS A 131 4.32 -4.52 5.59
C HIS A 131 3.49 -3.62 4.67
N GLU A 132 2.31 -3.20 5.10
CA GLU A 132 1.44 -2.30 4.33
C GLU A 132 2.10 -0.92 4.14
N SER A 133 2.78 -0.43 5.18
CA SER A 133 3.47 0.86 5.11
C SER A 133 4.76 0.83 4.27
N ALA A 134 5.45 -0.32 4.23
CA ALA A 134 6.63 -0.56 3.41
C ALA A 134 6.31 -0.74 1.92
N ASN A 135 5.09 -1.20 1.59
CA ASN A 135 4.63 -1.43 0.21
C ASN A 135 3.45 -0.50 -0.13
N PRO A 136 3.66 0.82 -0.15
CA PRO A 136 2.59 1.77 -0.38
C PRO A 136 2.00 1.60 -1.78
N HIS A 137 0.72 1.97 -1.93
CA HIS A 137 0.10 2.02 -3.25
C HIS A 137 0.77 3.12 -4.10
N ILE A 138 1.16 2.74 -5.31
CA ILE A 138 1.73 3.64 -6.31
C ILE A 138 0.93 3.45 -7.58
N ALA A 139 0.48 4.57 -8.18
CA ALA A 139 -0.40 4.54 -9.33
C ALA A 139 0.21 5.31 -10.51
N VAL A 140 0.16 4.72 -11.70
CA VAL A 140 0.41 5.47 -12.95
C VAL A 140 -0.86 6.25 -13.29
N LEU A 141 -0.72 7.54 -13.51
CA LEU A 141 -1.84 8.42 -13.81
C LEU A 141 -1.96 8.67 -15.33
N GLY A 142 -3.18 8.50 -15.85
CA GLY A 142 -3.58 8.88 -17.20
C GLY A 142 -4.52 10.09 -17.17
N ARG A 143 -4.59 10.83 -18.27
CA ARG A 143 -5.49 11.97 -18.44
C ARG A 143 -6.85 11.49 -18.92
N LEU A 144 -7.93 11.95 -18.29
CA LEU A 144 -9.29 11.70 -18.77
C LEU A 144 -9.59 12.54 -20.03
N PRO A 145 -10.20 11.96 -21.09
CA PRO A 145 -10.56 12.66 -22.32
C PRO A 145 -11.36 13.95 -22.09
N GLY A 146 -10.96 15.03 -22.76
CA GLY A 146 -11.65 16.32 -22.68
C GLY A 146 -11.46 17.10 -21.37
N THR A 147 -10.73 16.57 -20.39
CA THR A 147 -10.53 17.23 -19.08
C THR A 147 -9.06 17.55 -18.81
N THR A 148 -8.76 18.19 -17.68
CA THR A 148 -7.39 18.35 -17.15
C THR A 148 -7.12 17.43 -15.96
N VAL A 149 -7.97 16.43 -15.74
CA VAL A 149 -7.94 15.55 -14.56
C VAL A 149 -7.12 14.29 -14.88
N TYR A 150 -6.27 13.91 -13.93
CA TYR A 150 -5.43 12.72 -14.00
C TYR A 150 -5.90 11.70 -12.98
N ARG A 151 -6.09 10.45 -13.41
CA ARG A 151 -6.58 9.34 -12.58
C ARG A 151 -5.80 8.06 -12.86
N ASN A 152 -5.87 7.12 -11.91
CA ASN A 152 -5.24 5.82 -12.04
C ASN A 152 -5.78 5.09 -13.29
N THR A 153 -4.89 4.69 -14.18
CA THR A 153 -5.23 3.99 -15.44
C THR A 153 -5.85 2.61 -15.22
N LEU A 154 -5.56 1.96 -14.09
CA LEU A 154 -6.18 0.68 -13.73
C LEU A 154 -7.64 0.84 -13.30
N GLN A 155 -7.98 1.99 -12.71
CA GLN A 155 -9.34 2.29 -12.27
C GLN A 155 -10.20 2.89 -13.40
N TYR A 156 -9.60 3.70 -14.28
CA TYR A 156 -10.26 4.36 -15.40
C TYR A 156 -9.57 4.00 -16.72
N PRO A 157 -10.01 2.92 -17.41
CA PRO A 157 -9.39 2.46 -18.65
C PRO A 157 -9.42 3.47 -19.80
N GLU A 158 -10.34 4.43 -19.76
CA GLU A 158 -10.43 5.53 -20.72
C GLU A 158 -9.34 6.60 -20.55
N ALA A 159 -8.62 6.59 -19.43
CA ALA A 159 -7.54 7.51 -19.15
C ALA A 159 -6.31 7.17 -20.01
N TYR A 160 -5.88 8.10 -20.86
CA TYR A 160 -4.73 7.90 -21.74
C TYR A 160 -3.48 8.58 -21.18
N THR A 161 -2.33 7.95 -21.40
CA THR A 161 -1.01 8.50 -21.06
C THR A 161 -0.39 9.17 -22.30
N TYR A 162 0.76 9.82 -22.13
CA TYR A 162 1.48 10.45 -23.23
C TYR A 162 2.80 9.73 -23.46
N ASN A 163 3.12 9.44 -24.72
CA ASN A 163 4.39 8.80 -25.05
C ASN A 163 5.57 9.67 -24.59
N GLY A 164 6.55 9.04 -23.95
CA GLY A 164 7.73 9.72 -23.41
C GLY A 164 7.54 10.37 -22.03
N ILE A 165 6.34 10.33 -21.45
CA ILE A 165 6.03 10.94 -20.15
C ILE A 165 5.32 9.94 -19.25
N VAL A 166 5.89 9.68 -18.08
CA VAL A 166 5.26 8.84 -17.05
C VAL A 166 4.86 9.73 -15.88
N VAL A 167 3.57 9.74 -15.53
CA VAL A 167 3.06 10.43 -14.35
C VAL A 167 2.79 9.37 -13.29
N VAL A 168 3.46 9.49 -12.14
CA VAL A 168 3.34 8.53 -11.04
C VAL A 168 2.88 9.25 -9.79
N ARG A 169 1.83 8.74 -9.17
CA ARG A 169 1.35 9.19 -7.86
C ARG A 169 1.82 8.26 -6.77
N VAL A 170 2.40 8.84 -5.73
CA VAL A 170 2.80 8.13 -4.51
C VAL A 170 1.72 8.35 -3.45
N ASP A 171 0.92 7.33 -3.15
CA ASP A 171 -0.21 7.42 -2.23
C ASP A 171 0.19 7.17 -0.75
N ALA A 172 1.37 7.64 -0.33
CA ALA A 172 1.88 7.46 1.04
C ALA A 172 2.99 8.46 1.41
N PRO A 173 3.27 8.65 2.72
CA PRO A 173 4.52 9.24 3.18
C PRO A 173 5.73 8.48 2.63
N ILE A 174 6.83 9.18 2.36
CA ILE A 174 8.04 8.57 1.81
C ILE A 174 9.12 8.57 2.89
N TYR A 175 9.57 7.41 3.32
CA TYR A 175 10.55 7.29 4.40
C TYR A 175 11.43 6.05 4.21
N PHE A 176 12.37 5.83 5.12
CA PHE A 176 13.38 4.78 5.00
C PHE A 176 12.81 3.39 4.64
N ALA A 177 11.65 3.01 5.20
CA ALA A 177 11.12 1.66 4.99
C ALA A 177 10.53 1.42 3.59
N ASN A 178 10.08 2.46 2.88
CA ASN A 178 9.35 2.30 1.61
C ASN A 178 10.03 2.94 0.40
N ILE A 179 11.07 3.75 0.59
CA ILE A 179 11.70 4.45 -0.53
C ILE A 179 12.34 3.50 -1.55
N SER A 180 12.93 2.38 -1.11
CA SER A 180 13.48 1.37 -2.02
C SER A 180 12.38 0.77 -2.91
N TYR A 181 11.23 0.43 -2.31
CA TYR A 181 10.07 -0.07 -3.06
C TYR A 181 9.57 0.95 -4.08
N ILE A 182 9.50 2.23 -3.70
CA ILE A 182 9.10 3.31 -4.61
C ILE A 182 10.07 3.41 -5.79
N LYS A 183 11.39 3.38 -5.55
CA LYS A 183 12.41 3.42 -6.62
C LYS A 183 12.27 2.25 -7.59
N ASP A 184 12.08 1.04 -7.08
CA ASP A 184 11.93 -0.16 -7.91
C ASP A 184 10.68 -0.08 -8.78
N ARG A 185 9.56 0.44 -8.23
CA ARG A 185 8.32 0.66 -8.98
C ARG A 185 8.44 1.74 -10.04
N LEU A 186 9.11 2.85 -9.74
CA LEU A 186 9.37 3.89 -10.74
C LEU A 186 10.19 3.33 -11.92
N ARG A 187 11.18 2.48 -11.63
CA ARG A 187 11.97 1.79 -12.65
C ARG A 187 11.14 0.79 -13.45
N GLU A 188 10.22 0.07 -12.80
CA GLU A 188 9.29 -0.84 -13.48
C GLU A 188 8.39 -0.07 -14.48
N TYR A 189 7.85 1.08 -14.07
CA TYR A 189 7.02 1.93 -14.93
C TYR A 189 7.81 2.65 -16.03
N GLU A 190 9.08 2.93 -15.82
CA GLU A 190 9.99 3.43 -16.85
C GLU A 190 10.18 2.41 -17.98
N LEU A 191 10.41 1.13 -17.61
CA LEU A 191 10.67 0.04 -18.57
C LEU A 191 9.41 -0.41 -19.30
N LYS A 192 8.26 -0.39 -18.62
CA LYS A 192 6.96 -0.62 -19.23
C LYS A 192 6.52 0.64 -19.95
N LEU A 193 7.05 0.84 -21.16
CA LEU A 193 6.61 1.93 -22.04
C LEU A 193 5.08 1.94 -22.10
N PRO A 194 4.43 3.06 -21.77
CA PRO A 194 3.00 3.16 -21.94
C PRO A 194 2.69 2.98 -23.43
N ASN A 195 2.01 1.90 -23.79
CA ASN A 195 1.44 1.71 -25.13
C ASN A 195 0.28 2.70 -25.29
N SER A 196 0.60 3.98 -25.51
CA SER A 196 -0.40 5.02 -25.76
C SER A 196 -0.40 5.43 -27.23
N ASN A 197 -1.60 5.71 -27.72
CA ASN A 197 -1.83 6.21 -29.08
C ASN A 197 -1.73 7.75 -29.14
N ARG A 198 -1.22 8.42 -28.09
CA ARG A 198 -1.24 9.89 -27.95
C ARG A 198 0.16 10.43 -27.67
N GLY A 199 0.60 11.32 -28.55
CA GLY A 199 1.93 11.95 -28.50
C GLY A 199 2.81 11.51 -29.67
N PRO A 200 4.01 12.11 -29.81
CA PRO A 200 4.99 11.63 -30.79
C PRO A 200 5.38 10.18 -30.48
N ASP A 201 5.61 9.37 -31.51
CA ASP A 201 6.08 8.00 -31.33
C ASP A 201 7.53 8.03 -30.85
N VAL A 202 7.74 7.65 -29.58
CA VAL A 202 9.03 7.71 -28.91
C VAL A 202 9.32 6.39 -28.21
N GLY A 203 10.49 5.82 -28.48
CA GLY A 203 10.93 4.53 -27.92
C GLY A 203 11.50 4.59 -26.51
N ARG A 204 11.41 5.73 -25.81
CA ARG A 204 11.92 5.90 -24.43
C ARG A 204 11.12 6.93 -23.64
N VAL A 205 11.20 6.85 -22.32
CA VAL A 205 10.72 7.87 -21.39
C VAL A 205 11.74 9.00 -21.30
N TYR A 206 11.28 10.26 -21.38
CA TYR A 206 12.10 11.46 -21.19
C TYR A 206 11.78 12.17 -19.87
N PHE A 207 10.54 12.04 -19.39
CA PHE A 207 10.07 12.74 -18.20
C PHE A 207 9.35 11.81 -17.24
N VAL A 208 9.69 11.91 -15.96
CA VAL A 208 8.98 11.28 -14.86
C VAL A 208 8.41 12.38 -13.96
N ILE A 209 7.08 12.47 -13.90
CA ILE A 209 6.37 13.44 -13.06
C ILE A 209 5.91 12.71 -11.79
N LEU A 210 6.45 13.12 -10.65
CA LEU A 210 6.05 12.63 -9.32
C LEU A 210 4.92 13.50 -8.79
N GLU A 211 3.71 12.96 -8.75
CA GLU A 211 2.54 13.56 -8.12
C GLU A 211 2.60 13.28 -6.61
N MET A 212 2.82 14.33 -5.84
CA MET A 212 3.11 14.28 -4.40
C MET A 212 1.99 14.83 -3.51
N SER A 213 0.79 15.08 -4.05
CA SER A 213 -0.33 15.56 -3.22
C SER A 213 -0.66 14.66 -2.03
N PRO A 214 -0.61 13.31 -2.13
CA PRO A 214 -0.86 12.43 -1.00
C PRO A 214 0.34 12.30 -0.04
N VAL A 215 1.52 12.77 -0.44
CA VAL A 215 2.74 12.64 0.35
C VAL A 215 2.69 13.66 1.48
N THR A 216 2.42 13.19 2.71
CA THR A 216 2.30 14.06 3.88
C THR A 216 3.63 14.32 4.59
N TYR A 217 4.58 13.40 4.47
CA TYR A 217 5.87 13.45 5.18
C TYR A 217 6.98 12.80 4.36
N ILE A 218 8.20 13.35 4.50
CA ILE A 218 9.44 12.80 3.95
C ILE A 218 10.53 12.81 5.03
N ASP A 219 11.26 11.71 5.21
CA ASP A 219 12.41 11.64 6.13
C ASP A 219 13.77 11.92 5.45
N SER A 220 14.85 11.97 6.23
CA SER A 220 16.19 12.24 5.71
C SER A 220 16.70 11.14 4.76
N SER A 221 16.32 9.89 5.01
CA SER A 221 16.72 8.75 4.18
C SER A 221 16.06 8.80 2.81
N ALA A 222 14.77 9.15 2.76
CA ALA A 222 14.02 9.38 1.55
C ALA A 222 14.55 10.57 0.75
N VAL A 223 14.93 11.66 1.42
CA VAL A 223 15.62 12.78 0.78
C VAL A 223 16.89 12.31 0.07
N GLN A 224 17.76 11.56 0.75
CA GLN A 224 19.00 11.08 0.13
C GLN A 224 18.72 10.18 -1.07
N ALA A 225 17.79 9.25 -0.93
CA ALA A 225 17.41 8.34 -2.01
C ALA A 225 16.75 9.05 -3.20
N LEU A 226 16.02 10.16 -2.98
CA LEU A 226 15.51 11.02 -4.07
C LEU A 226 16.64 11.75 -4.80
N LYS A 227 17.71 12.16 -4.10
CA LYS A 227 18.91 12.73 -4.74
C LYS A 227 19.60 11.69 -5.61
N ASP A 228 19.77 10.49 -5.09
CA ASP A 228 20.38 9.38 -5.82
C ASP A 228 19.54 9.01 -7.05
N LEU A 229 18.20 8.97 -6.91
CA LEU A 229 17.27 8.75 -8.02
C LEU A 229 17.38 9.85 -9.09
N HIS A 230 17.46 11.12 -8.68
CA HIS A 230 17.66 12.21 -9.62
C HIS A 230 18.97 12.06 -10.41
N GLN A 231 20.06 11.72 -9.73
CA GLN A 231 21.35 11.51 -10.39
C GLN A 231 21.30 10.30 -11.35
N GLU A 232 20.62 9.23 -10.96
CA GLU A 232 20.41 8.04 -11.79
C GLU A 232 19.58 8.34 -13.05
N TYR A 233 18.54 9.16 -12.93
CA TYR A 233 17.72 9.56 -14.07
C TYR A 233 18.46 10.54 -14.98
N LYS A 234 19.26 11.44 -14.40
CA LYS A 234 20.10 12.37 -15.16
C LYS A 234 21.12 11.66 -16.05
N THR A 235 21.73 10.57 -15.59
CA THR A 235 22.66 9.78 -16.43
C THR A 235 21.95 9.07 -17.59
N ARG A 236 20.64 8.82 -17.46
CA ARG A 236 19.78 8.26 -18.52
C ARG A 236 19.08 9.32 -19.38
N ASP A 237 19.36 10.61 -19.16
CA ASP A 237 18.70 11.73 -19.85
C ASP A 237 17.17 11.75 -19.62
N ILE A 238 16.77 11.39 -18.39
CA ILE A 238 15.39 11.45 -17.88
C ILE A 238 15.29 12.60 -16.89
N GLN A 239 14.36 13.52 -17.13
CA GLN A 239 14.10 14.64 -16.23
C GLN A 239 12.99 14.31 -15.24
N ILE A 240 13.24 14.55 -13.95
CA ILE A 240 12.23 14.47 -12.90
C ILE A 240 11.49 15.81 -12.82
N ALA A 241 10.17 15.75 -12.65
CA ALA A 241 9.35 16.88 -12.27
C ALA A 241 8.52 16.53 -11.03
N ILE A 242 8.33 17.51 -10.15
CA ILE A 242 7.52 17.36 -8.93
C ILE A 242 6.22 18.11 -9.13
N ALA A 243 5.09 17.46 -8.87
CA ALA A 243 3.77 18.04 -8.94
C ALA A 243 3.06 17.99 -7.58
N ASN A 244 2.47 19.12 -7.20
CA ASN A 244 1.61 19.31 -6.04
C ASN A 244 2.17 18.81 -4.68
N PRO A 245 3.43 19.11 -4.29
CA PRO A 245 3.93 18.71 -2.98
C PRO A 245 3.21 19.48 -1.87
N ASN A 246 2.86 18.81 -0.77
CA ASN A 246 2.34 19.48 0.42
C ASN A 246 3.37 20.49 0.98
N ARG A 247 2.93 21.56 1.66
CA ARG A 247 3.78 22.63 2.20
C ARG A 247 4.96 22.10 3.02
N GLN A 248 4.74 21.14 3.92
CA GLN A 248 5.81 20.58 4.74
C GLN A 248 6.86 19.85 3.89
N VAL A 249 6.39 19.06 2.92
CA VAL A 249 7.24 18.35 1.97
C VAL A 249 8.02 19.32 1.09
N HIS A 250 7.35 20.33 0.53
CA HIS A 250 8.01 21.36 -0.28
C HIS A 250 9.13 22.07 0.49
N LEU A 251 8.86 22.54 1.71
CA LEU A 251 9.88 23.21 2.54
C LEU A 251 11.07 22.28 2.84
N LEU A 252 10.81 21.00 3.10
CA LEU A 252 11.85 20.03 3.37
C LEU A 252 12.69 19.75 2.12
N LEU A 253 12.07 19.58 0.95
CA LEU A 253 12.76 19.40 -0.33
C LEU A 253 13.60 20.63 -0.70
N SER A 254 13.10 21.85 -0.48
CA SER A 254 13.85 23.09 -0.68
C SER A 254 15.06 23.17 0.26
N ARG A 255 14.87 22.92 1.57
CA ARG A 255 15.97 22.91 2.55
C ARG A 255 17.03 21.86 2.25
N ALA A 256 16.61 20.72 1.71
CA ALA A 256 17.51 19.65 1.29
C ALA A 256 18.25 19.93 -0.03
N GLY A 257 17.92 21.03 -0.73
CA GLY A 257 18.48 21.41 -2.03
C GLY A 257 17.93 20.61 -3.21
N ILE A 258 16.90 19.77 -3.02
CA ILE A 258 16.34 18.93 -4.09
C ILE A 258 15.67 19.81 -5.16
N ILE A 259 14.94 20.84 -4.76
CA ILE A 259 14.28 21.75 -5.69
C ILE A 259 15.31 22.47 -6.59
N ASP A 260 16.45 22.87 -6.02
CA ASP A 260 17.53 23.52 -6.78
C ASP A 260 18.24 22.54 -7.73
N MET A 261 18.45 21.29 -7.29
CA MET A 261 19.08 20.25 -8.13
C MET A 261 18.20 19.85 -9.31
N ILE A 262 16.90 19.65 -9.09
CA ILE A 262 15.96 19.33 -10.16
C ILE A 262 15.75 20.56 -11.07
N GLY A 263 15.74 21.75 -10.47
CA GLY A 263 15.47 23.03 -11.11
C GLY A 263 14.08 23.54 -10.73
N ALA A 264 14.00 24.79 -10.29
CA ALA A 264 12.74 25.40 -9.83
C ALA A 264 11.62 25.38 -10.89
N GLY A 265 11.98 25.39 -12.18
CA GLY A 265 11.03 25.28 -13.29
C GLY A 265 10.37 23.90 -13.45
N TRP A 266 10.83 22.90 -12.71
CA TRP A 266 10.29 21.53 -12.71
C TRP A 266 9.47 21.20 -11.46
N CYS A 267 9.12 22.21 -10.67
CA CYS A 267 8.18 22.10 -9.56
C CYS A 267 6.86 22.79 -9.94
N PHE A 268 5.77 22.04 -9.93
CA PHE A 268 4.47 22.50 -10.42
C PHE A 268 3.39 22.33 -9.35
N VAL A 269 2.40 23.22 -9.35
CA VAL A 269 1.22 23.08 -8.49
C VAL A 269 0.25 22.05 -9.07
N ARG A 270 0.06 22.02 -10.39
CA ARG A 270 -0.85 21.09 -11.06
C ARG A 270 -0.08 20.12 -11.95
N VAL A 271 -0.49 18.85 -11.93
CA VAL A 271 0.02 17.80 -12.83
C VAL A 271 -0.16 18.19 -14.29
N HIS A 272 -1.29 18.82 -14.63
CA HIS A 272 -1.57 19.22 -16.01
C HIS A 272 -0.51 20.19 -16.56
N ASP A 273 -0.08 21.16 -15.75
CA ASP A 273 0.92 22.14 -16.17
C ASP A 273 2.28 21.47 -16.40
N ALA A 274 2.67 20.56 -15.49
CA ALA A 274 3.88 19.75 -15.65
C ALA A 274 3.86 18.95 -16.97
N VAL A 275 2.76 18.26 -17.26
CA VAL A 275 2.61 17.46 -18.49
C VAL A 275 2.67 18.34 -19.73
N GLN A 276 2.04 19.51 -19.74
CA GLN A 276 2.09 20.43 -20.89
C GLN A 276 3.52 20.89 -21.19
N VAL A 277 4.28 21.27 -20.16
CA VAL A 277 5.68 21.67 -20.32
C VAL A 277 6.52 20.50 -20.83
N CYS A 278 6.35 19.30 -20.26
CA CYS A 278 7.05 18.10 -20.74
C CYS A 278 6.71 17.78 -22.20
N LEU A 279 5.43 17.86 -22.59
CA LEU A 279 4.98 17.60 -23.97
C LEU A 279 5.62 18.57 -24.98
N GLN A 280 5.70 19.86 -24.65
CA GLN A 280 6.38 20.85 -25.48
C GLN A 280 7.86 20.51 -25.69
N HIS A 281 8.54 20.04 -24.62
CA HIS A 281 9.94 19.61 -24.72
C HIS A 281 10.08 18.37 -25.60
N VAL A 282 9.25 17.33 -25.41
CA VAL A 282 9.29 16.12 -26.25
C VAL A 282 9.06 16.49 -27.73
N GLN A 283 8.07 17.33 -28.03
CA GLN A 283 7.78 17.76 -29.40
C GLN A 283 8.91 18.57 -30.04
N SER A 284 9.56 19.46 -29.27
CA SER A 284 10.71 20.24 -29.75
C SER A 284 11.93 19.35 -30.05
N SER A 285 12.18 18.35 -29.21
CA SER A 285 13.24 17.36 -29.39
C SER A 285 12.99 16.44 -30.59
N SER A 286 11.75 15.98 -30.79
CA SER A 286 11.37 15.23 -31.99
C SER A 286 11.46 16.08 -33.26
N SER A 287 11.04 17.35 -33.20
CA SER A 287 11.08 18.26 -34.36
C SER A 287 12.51 18.64 -34.76
N ASN A 288 13.42 18.79 -33.80
CA ASN A 288 14.84 19.01 -34.08
C ASN A 288 15.50 17.75 -34.66
N ALA A 289 15.13 16.55 -34.21
CA ALA A 289 15.59 15.30 -34.82
C ALA A 289 15.13 15.15 -36.29
N ILE A 290 13.92 15.63 -36.63
CA ILE A 290 13.39 15.64 -38.01
C ILE A 290 14.01 16.77 -38.85
N LYS A 291 14.37 17.91 -38.25
CA LYS A 291 15.07 19.01 -38.95
C LYS A 291 16.57 18.78 -39.15
N LEU A 292 17.17 17.84 -38.43
CA LEU A 292 18.55 17.38 -38.68
C LEU A 292 18.64 16.39 -39.86
N SER A 293 17.50 15.95 -40.42
CA SER A 293 17.41 15.02 -41.56
C SER A 293 16.88 15.57 -42.90
N PRO A 294 17.04 16.86 -43.27
CA PRO A 294 16.90 17.30 -44.66
C PRO A 294 18.13 18.03 -45.26
N GLN A 295 19.34 17.85 -44.71
CA GLN A 295 20.58 18.39 -45.31
C GLN A 295 21.59 17.32 -45.77
N ALA A 296 21.11 16.13 -46.09
CA ALA A 296 21.88 15.13 -46.85
C ALA A 296 21.14 14.77 -48.15
N SER A 297 20.81 15.78 -48.96
CA SER A 297 20.44 15.60 -50.36
C SER A 297 21.35 16.52 -51.18
N GLY A 298 22.47 15.97 -51.61
CA GLY A 298 23.51 16.71 -52.29
C GLY A 298 24.76 15.87 -52.46
N ASN A 299 24.75 15.07 -53.52
CA ASN A 299 25.89 14.34 -54.10
C ASN A 299 26.57 13.31 -53.20
N LEU A 300 26.47 12.03 -53.57
CA LEU A 300 27.61 11.12 -53.67
C LEU A 300 27.19 9.88 -54.47
N THR A 301 27.87 9.72 -55.60
CA THR A 301 27.98 8.57 -56.48
C THR A 301 27.86 7.21 -55.80
N GLU A 302 27.03 6.35 -56.38
CA GLU A 302 26.87 4.94 -56.02
C GLU A 302 28.22 4.20 -56.04
N SER A 303 28.50 3.43 -54.98
CA SER A 303 29.63 2.50 -54.92
C SER A 303 29.12 1.05 -54.90
N PRO A 304 29.61 0.14 -55.77
CA PRO A 304 28.90 -1.11 -56.12
C PRO A 304 28.91 -2.23 -55.07
N LYS A 305 29.36 -1.99 -53.84
CA LYS A 305 29.58 -3.05 -52.83
C LYS A 305 28.45 -3.18 -51.80
N ALA A 306 27.50 -2.24 -51.74
CA ALA A 306 26.33 -2.32 -50.85
C ALA A 306 25.16 -3.14 -51.45
N GLN A 307 25.01 -3.15 -52.78
CA GLN A 307 23.95 -3.88 -53.48
C GLN A 307 24.04 -5.41 -53.26
N GLN A 308 25.25 -5.94 -53.12
CA GLN A 308 25.50 -7.38 -53.03
C GLN A 308 25.14 -7.98 -51.65
N ARG A 309 25.22 -7.19 -50.56
CA ARG A 309 24.85 -7.65 -49.21
C ARG A 309 23.33 -7.65 -48.97
N TYR A 310 22.58 -6.74 -49.59
CA TYR A 310 21.12 -6.73 -49.48
C TYR A 310 20.42 -7.79 -50.34
N GLY A 311 21.01 -8.19 -51.47
CA GLY A 311 20.50 -9.29 -52.30
C GLY A 311 20.56 -10.66 -51.60
N PHE A 312 21.61 -10.92 -50.81
CA PHE A 312 21.78 -12.18 -50.08
C PHE A 312 20.75 -12.35 -48.96
N LEU A 313 20.47 -11.28 -48.20
CA LEU A 313 19.50 -11.32 -47.09
C LEU A 313 18.04 -11.41 -47.58
N ARG A 314 17.72 -10.82 -48.73
CA ARG A 314 16.39 -10.92 -49.34
C ARG A 314 16.07 -12.32 -49.87
N ASN A 315 17.09 -13.06 -50.32
CA ASN A 315 16.92 -14.44 -50.77
C ASN A 315 16.79 -15.43 -49.59
N LEU A 316 17.40 -15.12 -48.44
CA LEU A 316 17.22 -15.86 -47.19
C LEU A 316 15.80 -15.73 -46.64
N TRP A 317 15.19 -14.53 -46.71
CA TRP A 317 13.81 -14.32 -46.27
C TRP A 317 12.79 -14.99 -47.20
N LYS A 318 13.00 -14.96 -48.52
CA LYS A 318 12.11 -15.64 -49.49
C LYS A 318 12.18 -17.16 -49.45
N ALA A 319 13.24 -17.76 -48.91
CA ALA A 319 13.35 -19.21 -48.76
C ALA A 319 12.57 -19.74 -47.53
N GLN A 320 12.11 -18.86 -46.64
CA GLN A 320 11.45 -19.24 -45.38
C GLN A 320 9.91 -19.15 -45.42
N ASP A 321 9.35 -18.40 -46.37
CA ASP A 321 7.89 -18.26 -46.56
C ASP A 321 7.30 -19.22 -47.63
N GLY A 322 8.10 -20.17 -48.13
CA GLY A 322 7.74 -21.03 -49.27
C GLY A 322 7.33 -22.46 -48.96
N ASN A 323 7.19 -22.88 -47.70
CA ASN A 323 6.87 -24.27 -47.35
C ASN A 323 5.59 -24.38 -46.51
N GLY A 324 4.46 -24.02 -47.11
CA GLY A 324 3.12 -24.24 -46.58
C GLY A 324 2.40 -25.35 -47.33
N SER A 325 2.68 -26.62 -47.00
CA SER A 325 1.75 -27.77 -47.13
C SER A 325 2.42 -29.06 -46.62
N ALA A 326 2.58 -29.21 -45.30
CA ALA A 326 2.97 -30.49 -44.68
C ALA A 326 2.60 -30.54 -43.19
N GLY A 327 1.45 -29.95 -42.82
CA GLY A 327 1.02 -29.79 -41.43
C GLY A 327 -0.19 -30.63 -41.00
N ASP A 328 -0.87 -31.30 -41.94
CA ASP A 328 -2.15 -31.98 -41.68
C ASP A 328 -2.08 -33.52 -41.70
N GLU A 329 -0.91 -34.13 -41.94
CA GLU A 329 -0.75 -35.60 -41.86
C GLU A 329 0.00 -36.08 -40.61
N ALA A 330 0.48 -35.17 -39.74
CA ALA A 330 1.18 -35.53 -38.50
C ALA A 330 0.31 -35.46 -37.23
N GLN A 331 -0.92 -34.92 -37.32
CA GLN A 331 -1.84 -34.84 -36.18
C GLN A 331 -2.88 -35.99 -36.12
N SER A 332 -2.98 -36.81 -37.17
CA SER A 332 -3.88 -37.98 -37.20
C SER A 332 -3.27 -39.26 -36.60
N LEU A 333 -1.95 -39.29 -36.33
CA LEU A 333 -1.24 -40.46 -35.79
C LEU A 333 -0.86 -40.37 -34.30
N LEU A 334 -1.24 -39.30 -33.59
CA LEU A 334 -1.04 -39.14 -32.14
C LEU A 334 -2.33 -39.24 -31.30
N ARG A 335 -3.46 -39.62 -31.91
CA ARG A 335 -4.75 -39.86 -31.23
C ARG A 335 -5.14 -41.35 -31.10
N GLN A 336 -4.19 -42.28 -31.28
CA GLN A 336 -4.48 -43.73 -31.24
C GLN A 336 -3.71 -44.55 -30.20
N ASN A 337 -2.97 -43.94 -29.25
CA ASN A 337 -2.34 -44.69 -28.16
C ASN A 337 -2.41 -43.95 -26.83
N LEU A 338 -3.58 -44.00 -26.17
CA LEU A 338 -3.75 -43.91 -24.71
C LEU A 338 -5.19 -44.38 -24.40
N VAL A 339 -5.32 -45.70 -24.19
CA VAL A 339 -6.27 -46.28 -23.21
C VAL A 339 -5.51 -46.39 -21.90
#